data_AF-A0A2I0TG60-F1
#
_entry.id   AF-A0A2I0TG60-F1
#
_cell.length_a   1.000
_cell.length_b   1.000
_cell.length_c   1.000
_cell.angle_alpha   90.00
_cell.angle_beta   90.00
_cell.angle_gamma   90.00
#
_symmetry.space_group_name_H-M   'P 1'
#
loop_
_entity.id
_entity.type
_entity.pdbx_description
1 polymer ?
#
loop_
_entity_poly.entity_id
_entity_poly.type
_entity_poly.pdbx_seq_one_letter_code
_entity_poly.pdbx_strand_id
1 'polypeptide(L)'
;MGKQDFNYIFLTIFCTMSLKLNCVSSMSLAGLGYVVTAAVVLSAVPVSMVEHAEFAKAGKEPGLQIWRIEKFDLVPVPKNLYGDFFTGDSYLVLNTIRQRSGNLQYDLHFWLGDESSQDERGAAAIFTVQMDDYLQGKAIQHREVQGHESSTFLGYFKSGIKYKAGGVASGFRHVVPNEVTVQRLLQVKGRRAVRATEVPVTWDSFNRGDCFILDLGSNIFQWCGSDSNRQERLKATVLAKGIRDNERNGRAKVYVSEEGSEREEMLQVLGPKPTLPPGTSDDVKADTANRRLAKLYKVSNGAGNMAVSLVADENPFSQAALGTDDCFILDHGTDGKIFVWKGRSANSEEKKAALKTASEFIDKMGYPKHTQIQVLPESGETPLFKQFFKNWRDRDQTEGLGQAYVSGHVAKIEKVPFDAATLHTSKAMAAQHGMEDDGSGRKQVSRVPILLGRIPEFSLLLDAILARAARQMEA
;
A
#
# COMPACT_ATOMS: atom_id res chain seq x y z
N MET A 1 -34.28 34.71 -1.19
CA MET A 1 -34.53 34.29 0.22
C MET A 1 -33.33 33.47 0.65
N GLY A 2 -32.43 33.85 1.54
CA GLY A 2 -32.23 35.02 2.38
C GLY A 2 -31.16 34.58 3.38
N LYS A 3 -29.93 35.08 3.25
CA LYS A 3 -28.81 34.84 4.17
C LYS A 3 -29.12 35.47 5.52
N GLN A 4 -29.95 34.83 6.37
CA GLN A 4 -30.23 35.33 7.72
C GLN A 4 -30.31 34.26 8.82
N ASP A 5 -30.36 32.96 8.50
CA ASP A 5 -30.59 31.93 9.54
C ASP A 5 -29.31 31.30 10.14
N PHE A 6 -28.12 31.59 9.61
CA PHE A 6 -26.87 31.00 10.12
C PHE A 6 -26.19 31.82 11.24
N ASN A 7 -26.49 33.12 11.35
CA ASN A 7 -25.90 33.99 12.38
C ASN A 7 -26.67 33.94 13.72
N TYR A 8 -27.89 33.40 13.76
CA TYR A 8 -28.67 33.33 15.00
C TYR A 8 -28.20 32.22 15.94
N ILE A 9 -27.69 31.10 15.43
CA ILE A 9 -27.22 29.97 16.26
C ILE A 9 -25.86 30.27 16.91
N PHE A 10 -24.97 31.01 16.22
CA PHE A 10 -23.68 31.41 16.77
C PHE A 10 -23.79 32.52 17.84
N LEU A 11 -24.78 33.42 17.74
CA LEU A 11 -24.95 34.51 18.69
C LEU A 11 -25.62 34.06 20.00
N THR A 12 -26.49 33.04 19.97
CA THR A 12 -27.12 32.51 21.19
C THR A 12 -26.13 31.75 22.08
N ILE A 13 -25.20 31.00 21.48
CA ILE A 13 -24.18 30.23 22.23
C ILE A 13 -23.16 31.16 22.91
N PHE A 14 -22.74 32.25 22.24
CA PHE A 14 -21.84 33.25 22.84
C PHE A 14 -22.55 34.09 23.92
N CYS A 15 -23.85 34.36 23.79
CA CYS A 15 -24.60 35.11 24.80
C CYS A 15 -24.82 34.31 26.10
N THR A 16 -25.00 32.98 26.02
CA THR A 16 -25.08 32.11 27.20
C THR A 16 -23.75 31.92 27.93
N MET A 17 -22.60 32.13 27.28
CA MET A 17 -21.29 32.11 27.97
C MET A 17 -20.94 33.46 28.63
N SER A 18 -21.38 34.59 28.08
CA SER A 18 -21.16 35.90 28.72
C SER A 18 -22.12 36.20 29.90
N LEU A 19 -23.20 35.45 30.06
CA LEU A 19 -24.15 35.63 31.17
C LEU A 19 -23.84 34.82 32.44
N LYS A 20 -22.78 34.00 32.45
CA LYS A 20 -22.31 33.29 33.65
C LYS A 20 -21.05 33.88 34.30
N LEU A 21 -20.58 35.05 33.86
CA LEU A 21 -19.42 35.73 34.44
C LEU A 21 -19.74 36.98 35.29
N ASN A 22 -21.00 37.34 35.50
CA ASN A 22 -21.37 38.54 36.28
C ASN A 22 -22.08 38.27 37.62
N CYS A 23 -21.87 37.11 38.24
CA CYS A 23 -22.36 36.85 39.59
C CYS A 23 -21.32 36.14 40.44
N VAL A 24 -20.16 36.77 40.65
CA VAL A 24 -19.21 36.39 41.71
C VAL A 24 -18.71 37.65 42.39
N SER A 25 -19.56 38.26 43.18
CA SER A 25 -19.20 39.37 44.06
C SER A 25 -19.85 39.23 45.44
N SER A 26 -19.71 38.06 46.09
CA SER A 26 -19.75 37.93 47.57
C SER A 26 -19.54 36.48 48.06
N MET A 27 -18.44 35.80 47.73
CA MET A 27 -18.16 34.48 48.31
C MET A 27 -16.81 34.41 49.03
N SER A 28 -16.85 33.96 50.28
CA SER A 28 -15.73 33.77 51.20
C SER A 28 -14.70 32.77 50.66
N LEU A 29 -13.42 32.94 51.05
CA LEU A 29 -12.27 32.11 50.65
C LEU A 29 -12.46 30.59 50.89
N ALA A 30 -13.37 30.17 51.79
CA ALA A 30 -13.69 28.76 51.99
C ALA A 30 -14.54 28.14 50.85
N GLY A 31 -15.23 28.96 50.05
CA GLY A 31 -16.04 28.52 48.91
C GLY A 31 -15.26 28.30 47.61
N LEU A 32 -14.04 28.85 47.49
CA LEU A 32 -13.21 28.68 46.29
C LEU A 32 -12.61 27.27 46.20
N GLY A 33 -12.34 26.62 47.34
CA GLY A 33 -11.73 25.28 47.37
C GLY A 33 -12.63 24.20 46.78
N TYR A 34 -13.94 24.26 47.04
CA TYR A 34 -14.91 23.25 46.60
C TYR A 34 -15.30 23.39 45.12
N VAL A 35 -15.32 24.62 44.59
CA VAL A 35 -15.67 24.88 43.18
C VAL A 35 -14.53 24.49 42.24
N VAL A 36 -13.27 24.64 42.67
CA VAL A 36 -12.11 24.24 41.87
C VAL A 36 -11.96 22.71 41.79
N THR A 37 -12.33 21.96 42.84
CA THR A 37 -12.35 20.48 42.77
C THR A 37 -13.53 19.95 41.94
N ALA A 38 -14.69 20.62 41.95
CA ALA A 38 -15.84 20.24 41.13
C ALA A 38 -15.66 20.61 39.64
N ALA A 39 -14.97 21.71 39.32
CA ALA A 39 -14.73 22.14 37.95
C ALA A 39 -13.67 21.28 37.21
N VAL A 40 -12.70 20.70 37.93
CA VAL A 40 -11.71 19.77 37.33
C VAL A 40 -12.32 18.37 37.10
N VAL A 41 -13.43 18.02 37.75
CA VAL A 41 -14.11 16.72 37.58
C VAL A 41 -15.23 16.76 36.53
N LEU A 42 -15.57 17.92 35.97
CA LEU A 42 -16.67 18.08 35.00
C LEU A 42 -16.26 18.57 33.59
N SER A 43 -14.97 18.64 33.25
CA SER A 43 -14.51 18.94 31.87
C SER A 43 -14.19 17.72 31.01
N ALA A 44 -14.37 16.50 31.53
CA ALA A 44 -14.43 15.31 30.69
C ALA A 44 -15.85 15.14 30.11
N VAL A 45 -16.30 16.13 29.33
CA VAL A 45 -17.44 15.91 28.43
C VAL A 45 -16.90 14.99 27.33
N PRO A 46 -17.39 13.74 27.20
CA PRO A 46 -16.98 12.90 26.08
C PRO A 46 -17.33 13.65 24.80
N VAL A 47 -16.35 13.78 23.91
CA VAL A 47 -16.57 14.18 22.53
C VAL A 47 -17.75 13.36 22.03
N SER A 48 -18.84 14.03 21.64
CA SER A 48 -20.09 13.38 21.28
C SER A 48 -19.80 12.28 20.26
N MET A 49 -19.95 11.02 20.67
CA MET A 49 -19.98 9.90 19.72
C MET A 49 -21.11 10.22 18.75
N VAL A 50 -20.75 10.43 17.48
CA VAL A 50 -21.74 10.50 16.41
C VAL A 50 -22.28 9.08 16.29
N GLU A 51 -23.36 8.78 17.03
CA GLU A 51 -23.98 7.46 17.00
C GLU A 51 -24.77 7.31 15.69
N HIS A 52 -24.03 6.98 14.63
CA HIS A 52 -24.62 6.51 13.39
C HIS A 52 -25.32 5.17 13.67
N ALA A 53 -26.57 4.99 13.23
CA ALA A 53 -27.36 3.79 13.53
C ALA A 53 -26.66 2.49 13.10
N GLU A 54 -25.91 2.54 12.01
CA GLU A 54 -25.13 1.40 11.51
C GLU A 54 -23.88 1.09 12.36
N PHE A 55 -23.31 2.06 13.08
CA PHE A 55 -22.16 1.80 13.98
C PHE A 55 -22.56 0.90 15.13
N ALA A 56 -23.78 1.09 15.68
CA ALA A 56 -24.31 0.25 16.75
C ALA A 56 -24.38 -1.25 16.36
N LYS A 57 -24.44 -1.56 15.06
CA LYS A 57 -24.49 -2.92 14.51
C LYS A 57 -23.13 -3.44 14.03
N ALA A 58 -22.14 -2.57 13.89
CA ALA A 58 -20.85 -2.91 13.30
C ALA A 58 -19.99 -3.73 14.28
N GLY A 59 -19.33 -4.78 13.77
CA GLY A 59 -18.26 -5.50 14.48
C GLY A 59 -18.68 -6.27 15.74
N LYS A 60 -19.98 -6.54 15.93
CA LYS A 60 -20.48 -7.27 17.12
C LYS A 60 -20.12 -8.76 17.12
N GLU A 61 -20.05 -9.37 15.94
CA GLU A 61 -19.77 -10.79 15.76
C GLU A 61 -18.83 -11.03 14.56
N PRO A 62 -18.12 -12.17 14.51
CA PRO A 62 -17.24 -12.48 13.39
C PRO A 62 -18.00 -12.59 12.07
N GLY A 63 -17.52 -11.90 11.05
CA GLY A 63 -18.18 -11.86 9.74
C GLY A 63 -17.79 -10.65 8.91
N LEU A 64 -18.35 -10.60 7.70
CA LEU A 64 -18.18 -9.50 6.75
C LEU A 64 -19.44 -8.62 6.76
N GLN A 65 -19.25 -7.31 6.82
CA GLN A 65 -20.31 -6.31 6.68
C GLN A 65 -19.89 -5.29 5.60
N ILE A 66 -20.82 -4.93 4.72
CA ILE A 66 -20.58 -3.99 3.61
C ILE A 66 -21.67 -2.92 3.61
N TRP A 67 -21.25 -1.67 3.54
CA TRP A 67 -22.10 -0.51 3.36
C TRP A 67 -21.68 0.24 2.09
N ARG A 68 -22.68 0.78 1.40
CA ARG A 68 -22.52 1.69 0.28
C ARG A 68 -22.70 3.12 0.78
N ILE A 69 -21.87 4.03 0.29
CA ILE A 69 -22.04 5.46 0.56
C ILE A 69 -23.13 5.98 -0.36
N GLU A 70 -24.20 6.52 0.21
CA GLU A 70 -25.29 7.14 -0.55
C GLU A 70 -25.59 8.51 0.05
N LYS A 71 -25.27 9.60 -0.67
CA LYS A 71 -25.59 10.98 -0.26
C LYS A 71 -25.16 11.31 1.18
N PHE A 72 -23.90 11.01 1.52
CA PHE A 72 -23.31 11.18 2.86
C PHE A 72 -23.89 10.29 3.98
N ASP A 73 -24.49 9.14 3.63
CA ASP A 73 -25.01 8.15 4.59
C ASP A 73 -24.43 6.74 4.32
N LEU A 74 -24.40 5.87 5.33
CA LEU A 74 -24.00 4.46 5.23
C LEU A 74 -25.24 3.58 5.05
N VAL A 75 -25.42 3.07 3.83
CA VAL A 75 -26.54 2.17 3.50
C VAL A 75 -26.04 0.71 3.44
N PRO A 76 -26.59 -0.22 4.23
CA PRO A 76 -26.14 -1.60 4.24
C PRO A 76 -26.43 -2.29 2.90
N VAL A 77 -25.42 -2.95 2.33
CA VAL A 77 -25.57 -3.76 1.12
C VAL A 77 -26.25 -5.09 1.49
N PRO A 78 -27.25 -5.56 0.71
CA PRO A 78 -27.82 -6.89 0.90
C PRO A 78 -26.76 -7.99 0.81
N LYS A 79 -26.76 -8.94 1.75
CA LYS A 79 -25.73 -10.00 1.84
C LYS A 79 -25.59 -10.85 0.58
N ASN A 80 -26.68 -11.05 -0.17
CA ASN A 80 -26.68 -11.80 -1.44
C ASN A 80 -25.98 -11.05 -2.58
N LEU A 81 -25.73 -9.74 -2.43
CA LEU A 81 -25.03 -8.89 -3.38
C LEU A 81 -23.58 -8.60 -2.96
N TYR A 82 -23.07 -9.25 -1.92
CA TYR A 82 -21.67 -9.09 -1.52
C TYR A 82 -20.74 -9.54 -2.67
N GLY A 83 -19.82 -8.66 -3.01
CA GLY A 83 -18.94 -8.81 -4.18
C GLY A 83 -19.40 -8.02 -5.40
N ASP A 84 -20.62 -7.48 -5.42
CA ASP A 84 -21.04 -6.52 -6.46
C ASP A 84 -20.67 -5.10 -6.03
N PHE A 85 -19.84 -4.42 -6.83
CA PHE A 85 -19.42 -3.04 -6.59
C PHE A 85 -19.75 -2.18 -7.80
N PHE A 86 -20.45 -1.07 -7.58
CA PHE A 86 -20.71 -0.08 -8.62
C PHE A 86 -19.48 0.82 -8.85
N THR A 87 -19.10 1.03 -10.11
CA THR A 87 -17.91 1.82 -10.50
C THR A 87 -18.04 3.29 -10.13
N GLY A 88 -19.28 3.80 -10.08
CA GLY A 88 -19.61 5.17 -9.70
C GLY A 88 -19.78 5.39 -8.20
N ASP A 89 -19.59 4.39 -7.34
CA ASP A 89 -19.87 4.49 -5.90
C ASP A 89 -18.62 4.27 -5.04
N SER A 90 -18.70 4.64 -3.76
CA SER A 90 -17.73 4.27 -2.72
C SER A 90 -18.37 3.39 -1.65
N TYR A 91 -17.58 2.52 -1.02
CA TYR A 91 -18.07 1.52 -0.06
C TYR A 91 -17.20 1.50 1.20
N LEU A 92 -17.80 1.12 2.31
CA LEU A 92 -17.13 0.76 3.55
C LEU A 92 -17.34 -0.75 3.79
N VAL A 93 -16.26 -1.48 4.05
CA VAL A 93 -16.26 -2.93 4.27
C VAL A 93 -15.56 -3.23 5.59
N LEU A 94 -16.25 -3.88 6.51
CA LEU A 94 -15.71 -4.30 7.80
C LEU A 94 -15.65 -5.83 7.84
N ASN A 95 -14.46 -6.38 8.00
CA ASN A 95 -14.26 -7.79 8.31
C ASN A 95 -13.88 -7.94 9.79
N THR A 96 -14.66 -8.72 10.53
CA THR A 96 -14.47 -8.99 11.96
C THR A 96 -13.99 -10.42 12.16
N ILE A 97 -12.82 -10.57 12.77
CA ILE A 97 -12.17 -11.87 12.96
C ILE A 97 -12.05 -12.15 14.46
N ARG A 98 -12.47 -13.34 14.89
CA ARG A 98 -12.22 -13.80 16.27
C ARG A 98 -10.80 -14.31 16.41
N GLN A 99 -10.00 -13.65 17.23
CA GLN A 99 -8.67 -14.12 17.58
C GLN A 99 -8.75 -15.24 18.63
N ARG A 100 -7.67 -16.03 18.72
CA ARG A 100 -7.54 -17.13 19.70
C ARG A 100 -7.53 -16.63 21.15
N SER A 101 -7.10 -15.39 21.37
CA SER A 101 -7.18 -14.71 22.66
C SER A 101 -8.61 -14.44 23.12
N GLY A 102 -9.61 -14.64 22.25
CA GLY A 102 -11.01 -14.29 22.50
C GLY A 102 -11.38 -12.88 22.03
N ASN A 103 -10.39 -12.02 21.77
CA ASN A 103 -10.59 -10.66 21.27
C ASN A 103 -11.03 -10.66 19.80
N LEU A 104 -11.69 -9.58 19.38
CA LEU A 104 -12.03 -9.32 18.00
C LEU A 104 -10.96 -8.44 17.35
N GLN A 105 -10.56 -8.81 16.13
CA GLN A 105 -9.78 -8.00 15.21
C GLN A 105 -10.72 -7.42 14.15
N TYR A 106 -10.47 -6.18 13.76
CA TYR A 106 -11.25 -5.46 12.76
C TYR A 106 -10.34 -5.05 11.61
N ASP A 107 -10.69 -5.48 10.40
CA ASP A 107 -10.10 -5.02 9.16
C ASP A 107 -11.14 -4.16 8.43
N LEU A 108 -10.88 -2.86 8.36
CA LEU A 108 -11.81 -1.84 7.85
C LEU A 108 -11.29 -1.30 6.53
N HIS A 109 -11.96 -1.62 5.44
CA HIS A 109 -11.60 -1.21 4.09
C HIS A 109 -12.57 -0.15 3.60
N PHE A 110 -12.05 0.88 2.93
CA PHE A 110 -12.90 1.75 2.11
C PHE A 110 -12.51 1.59 0.66
N TRP A 111 -13.47 1.15 -0.14
CA TRP A 111 -13.30 0.87 -1.55
C TRP A 111 -13.80 2.05 -2.38
N LEU A 112 -12.98 2.48 -3.33
CA LEU A 112 -13.23 3.64 -4.16
C LEU A 112 -13.37 3.21 -5.63
N GLY A 113 -14.58 3.37 -6.18
CA GLY A 113 -14.83 3.13 -7.60
C GLY A 113 -14.15 4.15 -8.49
N ASP A 114 -13.76 3.74 -9.70
CA ASP A 114 -13.02 4.61 -10.63
C ASP A 114 -13.80 5.86 -11.03
N GLU A 115 -15.12 5.74 -11.15
CA GLU A 115 -16.07 6.79 -11.55
C GLU A 115 -16.72 7.47 -10.32
N SER A 116 -16.38 7.05 -9.10
CA SER A 116 -16.97 7.59 -7.88
C SER A 116 -16.66 9.07 -7.67
N SER A 117 -17.65 9.81 -7.18
CA SER A 117 -17.55 11.26 -7.02
C SER A 117 -16.65 11.67 -5.83
N GLN A 118 -16.14 12.90 -5.84
CA GLN A 118 -15.22 13.38 -4.81
C GLN A 118 -15.86 13.40 -3.41
N ASP A 119 -17.15 13.76 -3.32
CA ASP A 119 -17.91 13.69 -2.07
C ASP A 119 -17.99 12.27 -1.53
N GLU A 120 -18.27 11.29 -2.37
CA GLU A 120 -18.40 9.89 -1.93
C GLU A 120 -17.07 9.33 -1.45
N ARG A 121 -15.98 9.61 -2.18
CA ARG A 121 -14.63 9.22 -1.76
C ARG A 121 -14.25 9.87 -0.42
N GLY A 122 -14.57 11.15 -0.27
CA GLY A 122 -14.35 11.91 0.97
C GLY A 122 -15.17 11.36 2.13
N ALA A 123 -16.46 11.07 1.89
CA ALA A 123 -17.36 10.49 2.87
C ALA A 123 -16.90 9.10 3.31
N ALA A 124 -16.47 8.24 2.38
CA ALA A 124 -15.93 6.91 2.70
C ALA A 124 -14.71 7.00 3.63
N ALA A 125 -13.79 7.94 3.36
CA ALA A 125 -12.64 8.17 4.24
C ALA A 125 -13.06 8.69 5.63
N ILE A 126 -14.02 9.62 5.69
CA ILE A 126 -14.55 10.15 6.97
C ILE A 126 -15.22 9.05 7.79
N PHE A 127 -16.09 8.25 7.17
CA PHE A 127 -16.76 7.14 7.83
C PHE A 127 -15.77 6.07 8.30
N THR A 128 -14.69 5.84 7.57
CA THR A 128 -13.62 4.92 8.00
C THR A 128 -12.99 5.38 9.32
N VAL A 129 -12.65 6.67 9.41
CA VAL A 129 -12.06 7.24 10.64
C VAL A 129 -13.07 7.19 11.79
N GLN A 130 -14.32 7.58 11.55
CA GLN A 130 -15.37 7.58 12.58
C GLN A 130 -15.72 6.16 13.07
N MET A 131 -15.75 5.18 12.16
CA MET A 131 -15.99 3.78 12.51
C MET A 131 -14.83 3.20 13.32
N ASP A 132 -13.58 3.53 12.97
CA ASP A 132 -12.42 3.12 13.77
C ASP A 132 -12.44 3.78 15.17
N ASP A 133 -12.78 5.07 15.27
CA ASP A 133 -12.97 5.75 16.55
C ASP A 133 -14.04 5.05 17.41
N TYR A 134 -15.17 4.65 16.79
CA TYR A 134 -16.21 3.84 17.46
C TYR A 134 -15.70 2.46 17.91
N LEU A 135 -14.83 1.83 17.12
CA LEU A 135 -14.15 0.58 17.44
C LEU A 135 -12.92 0.79 18.34
N GLN A 136 -12.81 1.95 18.99
CA GLN A 136 -11.77 2.31 19.96
C GLN A 136 -10.35 2.37 19.35
N GLY A 137 -10.24 2.71 18.07
CA GLY A 137 -8.98 2.84 17.34
C GLY A 137 -8.26 1.50 17.09
N LYS A 138 -8.98 0.37 17.20
CA LYS A 138 -8.41 -0.98 17.09
C LYS A 138 -8.43 -1.53 15.66
N ALA A 139 -9.10 -0.87 14.72
CA ALA A 139 -9.23 -1.37 13.37
C ALA A 139 -7.96 -1.09 12.55
N ILE A 140 -7.58 -2.07 11.74
CA ILE A 140 -6.60 -1.87 10.66
C ILE A 140 -7.37 -1.27 9.49
N GLN A 141 -6.97 -0.09 9.02
CA GLN A 141 -7.67 0.59 7.93
C GLN A 141 -6.96 0.34 6.59
N HIS A 142 -7.72 0.07 5.53
CA HIS A 142 -7.17 -0.20 4.21
C HIS A 142 -7.86 0.67 3.16
N ARG A 143 -7.07 1.39 2.35
CA ARG A 143 -7.57 2.10 1.17
C ARG A 143 -7.54 1.16 -0.02
N GLU A 144 -8.72 0.84 -0.55
CA GLU A 144 -8.88 -0.04 -1.70
C GLU A 144 -9.34 0.77 -2.93
N VAL A 145 -8.63 0.63 -4.05
CA VAL A 145 -8.98 1.30 -5.31
C VAL A 145 -9.37 0.22 -6.31
N GLN A 146 -10.44 0.46 -7.07
CA GLN A 146 -10.93 -0.44 -8.11
C GLN A 146 -9.79 -0.99 -8.99
N GLY A 147 -9.72 -2.32 -9.12
CA GLY A 147 -8.71 -3.00 -9.95
C GLY A 147 -7.31 -3.12 -9.32
N HIS A 148 -7.09 -2.53 -8.15
CA HIS A 148 -5.82 -2.54 -7.42
C HIS A 148 -6.01 -2.91 -5.95
N GLU A 149 -7.04 -3.68 -5.64
CA GLU A 149 -7.37 -4.09 -4.28
C GLU A 149 -6.28 -4.98 -3.67
N SER A 150 -6.15 -4.89 -2.35
CA SER A 150 -5.25 -5.75 -1.59
C SER A 150 -5.67 -7.22 -1.71
N SER A 151 -4.70 -8.13 -1.63
CA SER A 151 -4.99 -9.57 -1.56
C SER A 151 -5.83 -9.93 -0.34
N THR A 152 -5.72 -9.14 0.74
CA THR A 152 -6.56 -9.22 1.93
C THR A 152 -8.03 -8.93 1.60
N PHE A 153 -8.32 -7.87 0.86
CA PHE A 153 -9.69 -7.54 0.46
C PHE A 153 -10.27 -8.56 -0.52
N LEU A 154 -9.50 -8.91 -1.56
CA LEU A 154 -10.00 -9.76 -2.65
C LEU A 154 -10.47 -11.12 -2.17
N GLY A 155 -9.74 -11.77 -1.27
CA GLY A 155 -10.13 -13.13 -0.89
C GLY A 155 -11.24 -13.22 0.17
N TYR A 156 -11.81 -12.09 0.62
CA TYR A 156 -13.14 -12.10 1.25
C TYR A 156 -14.21 -12.63 0.27
N PHE A 157 -14.01 -12.42 -1.03
CA PHE A 157 -14.95 -12.77 -2.09
C PHE A 157 -14.44 -13.98 -2.87
N LYS A 158 -14.73 -15.19 -2.38
CA LYS A 158 -14.27 -16.44 -3.02
C LYS A 158 -14.70 -16.62 -4.48
N SER A 159 -15.85 -16.04 -4.85
CA SER A 159 -16.37 -16.02 -6.22
C SER A 159 -15.76 -14.92 -7.10
N GLY A 160 -14.84 -14.11 -6.54
CA GLY A 160 -14.38 -12.87 -7.12
C GLY A 160 -15.35 -11.71 -6.90
N ILE A 161 -14.87 -10.51 -7.20
CA ILE A 161 -15.66 -9.27 -7.22
C ILE A 161 -16.16 -8.98 -8.64
N LYS A 162 -17.30 -8.29 -8.75
CA LYS A 162 -17.97 -7.91 -9.99
C LYS A 162 -18.16 -6.39 -10.02
N TYR A 163 -17.57 -5.74 -11.02
CA TYR A 163 -17.81 -4.31 -11.25
C TYR A 163 -19.07 -4.10 -12.07
N LYS A 164 -19.95 -3.22 -11.59
CA LYS A 164 -21.19 -2.83 -12.25
C LYS A 164 -21.11 -1.37 -12.66
N ALA A 165 -21.48 -1.08 -13.90
CA ALA A 165 -21.57 0.30 -14.37
C ALA A 165 -22.66 1.08 -13.61
N GLY A 166 -22.45 2.39 -13.46
CA GLY A 166 -23.38 3.29 -12.79
C GLY A 166 -23.07 3.50 -11.31
N GLY A 167 -24.00 4.12 -10.59
CA GLY A 167 -23.85 4.50 -9.20
C GLY A 167 -24.98 5.42 -8.74
N VAL A 168 -24.97 5.80 -7.47
CA VAL A 168 -25.82 6.86 -6.92
C VAL A 168 -25.30 8.21 -7.42
N ALA A 169 -26.22 9.12 -7.78
CA ALA A 169 -25.82 10.45 -8.21
C ALA A 169 -25.17 11.21 -7.03
N SER A 170 -24.04 11.88 -7.29
CA SER A 170 -23.30 12.72 -6.33
C SER A 170 -24.22 13.61 -5.51
N GLY A 171 -23.89 13.80 -4.23
CA GLY A 171 -24.52 14.74 -3.32
C GLY A 171 -24.16 16.21 -3.59
N PHE A 172 -23.23 16.49 -4.51
CA PHE A 172 -22.84 17.84 -4.91
C PHE A 172 -23.57 18.33 -6.17
N ARG A 173 -23.74 19.66 -6.29
CA ARG A 173 -24.33 20.31 -7.48
C ARG A 173 -23.31 20.30 -8.63
N HIS A 174 -23.72 19.74 -9.77
CA HIS A 174 -22.90 19.42 -10.94
C HIS A 174 -22.22 20.64 -11.61
N VAL A 175 -20.92 20.53 -11.89
CA VAL A 175 -20.19 21.34 -12.89
C VAL A 175 -19.28 20.37 -13.67
N VAL A 176 -19.40 20.34 -15.00
CA VAL A 176 -18.80 19.33 -15.90
C VAL A 176 -17.38 19.73 -16.33
N PRO A 177 -16.43 18.78 -16.47
CA PRO A 177 -15.60 18.76 -17.69
C PRO A 177 -15.23 17.37 -18.28
N ASN A 178 -15.46 17.29 -19.61
CA ASN A 178 -14.77 16.62 -20.74
C ASN A 178 -14.12 15.20 -20.66
N GLU A 179 -14.52 14.33 -21.59
CA GLU A 179 -13.91 13.04 -21.94
C GLU A 179 -12.56 13.19 -22.68
N VAL A 180 -11.61 12.26 -22.43
CA VAL A 180 -10.25 12.26 -23.02
C VAL A 180 -10.05 11.03 -23.93
N THR A 181 -9.67 11.27 -25.19
CA THR A 181 -9.13 10.26 -26.14
C THR A 181 -7.65 9.99 -25.88
N VAL A 182 -7.22 8.73 -25.80
CA VAL A 182 -5.83 8.33 -25.49
C VAL A 182 -5.01 8.07 -26.76
N GLN A 183 -3.88 8.75 -26.91
CA GLN A 183 -2.86 8.53 -27.95
C GLN A 183 -1.45 8.80 -27.37
N ARG A 184 -0.59 7.77 -27.26
CA ARG A 184 0.79 7.90 -26.70
C ARG A 184 1.76 6.82 -27.21
N LEU A 185 3.06 7.04 -27.05
CA LEU A 185 4.13 6.12 -27.46
C LEU A 185 5.10 5.87 -26.30
N LEU A 186 5.44 4.60 -26.05
CA LEU A 186 6.38 4.19 -25.00
C LEU A 186 7.61 3.53 -25.61
N GLN A 187 8.82 3.94 -25.20
CA GLN A 187 10.08 3.27 -25.50
C GLN A 187 10.43 2.29 -24.37
N VAL A 188 10.75 1.05 -24.72
CA VAL A 188 11.06 -0.07 -23.81
C VAL A 188 12.53 -0.48 -23.98
N LYS A 189 13.34 -0.23 -22.95
CA LYS A 189 14.80 -0.34 -22.99
C LYS A 189 15.41 -0.94 -21.71
N GLY A 190 16.48 -1.72 -21.84
CA GLY A 190 17.33 -2.24 -20.76
C GLY A 190 17.77 -3.69 -20.98
N ARG A 191 18.69 -4.24 -20.17
CA ARG A 191 19.15 -5.64 -20.35
C ARG A 191 18.98 -6.51 -19.09
N ARG A 192 19.20 -6.00 -17.88
CA ARG A 192 18.81 -6.65 -16.60
C ARG A 192 17.53 -6.07 -16.01
N ALA A 193 17.31 -4.76 -16.13
CA ALA A 193 16.14 -4.06 -15.62
C ALA A 193 15.48 -3.23 -16.73
N VAL A 194 14.64 -3.88 -17.54
CA VAL A 194 13.96 -3.24 -18.66
C VAL A 194 12.83 -2.33 -18.18
N ARG A 195 12.82 -1.07 -18.65
CA ARG A 195 11.82 -0.05 -18.30
C ARG A 195 11.13 0.52 -19.55
N ALA A 196 9.94 1.07 -19.36
CA ALA A 196 9.22 1.83 -20.38
C ALA A 196 9.16 3.31 -20.03
N THR A 197 9.43 4.16 -21.00
CA THR A 197 9.41 5.62 -20.89
C THR A 197 8.56 6.20 -22.01
N GLU A 198 7.67 7.13 -21.68
CA GLU A 198 6.86 7.82 -22.69
C GLU A 198 7.73 8.76 -23.52
N VAL A 199 7.54 8.73 -24.84
CA VAL A 199 8.29 9.50 -25.83
C VAL A 199 7.33 10.12 -26.85
N PRO A 200 7.71 11.19 -27.56
CA PRO A 200 6.88 11.79 -28.59
C PRO A 200 6.41 10.78 -29.65
N VAL A 201 5.14 10.84 -30.06
CA VAL A 201 4.52 9.96 -31.07
C VAL A 201 4.99 10.33 -32.49
N THR A 202 6.25 10.03 -32.79
CA THR A 202 6.93 10.29 -34.08
C THR A 202 8.00 9.23 -34.31
N TRP A 203 8.35 9.00 -35.59
CA TRP A 203 9.46 8.13 -35.97
C TRP A 203 10.83 8.58 -35.41
N ASP A 204 11.02 9.86 -35.10
CA ASP A 204 12.28 10.36 -34.53
C ASP A 204 12.60 9.78 -33.15
N SER A 205 11.59 9.26 -32.44
CA SER A 205 11.76 8.60 -31.14
C SER A 205 12.23 7.14 -31.26
N PHE A 206 12.10 6.54 -32.45
CA PHE A 206 12.41 5.13 -32.66
C PHE A 206 13.91 4.89 -32.88
N ASN A 207 14.36 3.72 -32.46
CA ASN A 207 15.68 3.19 -32.80
C ASN A 207 15.61 1.67 -32.97
N ARG A 208 16.61 1.09 -33.62
CA ARG A 208 16.68 -0.34 -33.95
C ARG A 208 16.99 -1.22 -32.74
N GLY A 209 17.57 -0.65 -31.67
CA GLY A 209 18.05 -1.39 -30.51
C GLY A 209 17.02 -1.58 -29.40
N ASP A 210 15.84 -0.98 -29.48
CA ASP A 210 14.83 -1.00 -28.41
C ASP A 210 13.46 -1.51 -28.91
N CYS A 211 12.53 -1.75 -27.99
CA CYS A 211 11.13 -2.03 -28.31
C CYS A 211 10.26 -0.80 -28.04
N PHE A 212 9.10 -0.68 -28.67
CA PHE A 212 8.19 0.44 -28.52
C PHE A 212 6.73 -0.04 -28.43
N ILE A 213 5.87 0.74 -27.76
CA ILE A 213 4.43 0.47 -27.65
C ILE A 213 3.68 1.74 -28.04
N LEU A 214 3.00 1.71 -29.19
CA LEU A 214 2.05 2.74 -29.62
C LEU A 214 0.66 2.38 -29.11
N ASP A 215 0.11 3.26 -28.29
CA ASP A 215 -1.15 3.04 -27.59
C ASP A 215 -2.21 4.02 -28.10
N LEU A 216 -3.24 3.49 -28.77
CA LEU A 216 -4.35 4.23 -29.36
C LEU A 216 -5.69 3.91 -28.68
N GLY A 217 -5.67 3.58 -27.38
CA GLY A 217 -6.89 3.27 -26.64
C GLY A 217 -7.37 1.83 -26.85
N SER A 218 -8.16 1.60 -27.89
CA SER A 218 -8.74 0.28 -28.16
C SER A 218 -7.76 -0.70 -28.82
N ASN A 219 -6.73 -0.18 -29.49
CA ASN A 219 -5.68 -0.95 -30.14
C ASN A 219 -4.31 -0.53 -29.61
N ILE A 220 -3.47 -1.52 -29.29
CA ILE A 220 -2.13 -1.36 -28.74
C ILE A 220 -1.16 -2.06 -29.68
N PHE A 221 -0.19 -1.33 -30.23
CA PHE A 221 0.79 -1.84 -31.17
C PHE A 221 2.16 -1.91 -30.51
N GLN A 222 2.63 -3.11 -30.24
CA GLN A 222 4.01 -3.37 -29.85
C GLN A 222 4.86 -3.49 -31.10
N TRP A 223 5.95 -2.73 -31.17
CA TRP A 223 6.94 -2.76 -32.24
C TRP A 223 8.31 -3.11 -31.67
N CYS A 224 9.03 -4.04 -32.29
CA CYS A 224 10.36 -4.47 -31.84
C CYS A 224 11.43 -4.15 -32.89
N GLY A 225 12.45 -3.37 -32.52
CA GLY A 225 13.57 -3.05 -33.40
C GLY A 225 14.41 -4.28 -33.74
N SER A 226 15.03 -4.27 -34.92
CA SER A 226 15.83 -5.40 -35.42
C SER A 226 16.98 -5.82 -34.49
N ASP A 227 17.58 -4.86 -33.78
CA ASP A 227 18.72 -5.07 -32.88
C ASP A 227 18.31 -5.16 -31.39
N SER A 228 17.00 -5.17 -31.10
CA SER A 228 16.48 -5.23 -29.71
C SER A 228 16.70 -6.58 -29.03
N ASN A 229 16.99 -6.53 -27.73
CA ASN A 229 17.35 -7.74 -26.99
C ASN A 229 16.12 -8.55 -26.51
N ARG A 230 16.34 -9.82 -26.15
CA ARG A 230 15.27 -10.75 -25.76
C ARG A 230 14.49 -10.28 -24.52
N GLN A 231 15.17 -9.65 -23.58
CA GLN A 231 14.58 -9.15 -22.35
C GLN A 231 13.67 -7.95 -22.63
N GLU A 232 14.07 -7.05 -23.53
CA GLU A 232 13.26 -5.92 -24.00
C GLU A 232 11.97 -6.40 -24.66
N ARG A 233 12.07 -7.37 -25.57
CA ARG A 233 10.91 -7.96 -26.26
C ARG A 233 9.93 -8.62 -25.29
N LEU A 234 10.45 -9.36 -24.30
CA LEU A 234 9.63 -9.99 -23.27
C LEU A 234 8.93 -8.93 -22.40
N LYS A 235 9.66 -7.89 -21.97
CA LYS A 235 9.08 -6.82 -21.16
C LYS A 235 8.06 -6.00 -21.93
N ALA A 236 8.33 -5.66 -23.19
CA ALA A 236 7.38 -4.97 -24.07
C ALA A 236 6.08 -5.77 -24.20
N THR A 237 6.17 -7.10 -24.30
CA THR A 237 4.99 -7.98 -24.33
C THR A 237 4.22 -7.96 -23.01
N VAL A 238 4.92 -8.04 -21.88
CA VAL A 238 4.29 -7.95 -20.55
C VAL A 238 3.63 -6.59 -20.35
N LEU A 239 4.26 -5.50 -20.80
CA LEU A 239 3.73 -4.15 -20.69
C LEU A 239 2.53 -3.91 -21.62
N ALA A 240 2.59 -4.34 -22.87
CA ALA A 240 1.47 -4.19 -23.79
C ALA A 240 0.23 -4.98 -23.31
N LYS A 241 0.45 -6.18 -22.76
CA LYS A 241 -0.62 -6.94 -22.07
C LYS A 241 -1.07 -6.25 -20.78
N GLY A 242 -0.16 -5.67 -20.01
CA GLY A 242 -0.48 -4.88 -18.82
C GLY A 242 -1.33 -3.65 -19.13
N ILE A 243 -1.03 -2.91 -20.20
CA ILE A 243 -1.85 -1.77 -20.65
C ILE A 243 -3.24 -2.28 -21.06
N ARG A 244 -3.31 -3.38 -21.82
CA ARG A 244 -4.59 -4.00 -22.19
C ARG A 244 -5.39 -4.41 -20.96
N ASP A 245 -4.79 -5.16 -20.06
CA ASP A 245 -5.46 -5.85 -18.97
C ASP A 245 -5.76 -4.91 -17.81
N ASN A 246 -4.84 -4.01 -17.47
CA ASN A 246 -4.93 -3.13 -16.31
C ASN A 246 -5.42 -1.72 -16.65
N GLU A 247 -5.01 -1.13 -17.78
CA GLU A 247 -5.46 0.22 -18.15
C GLU A 247 -6.72 0.21 -19.03
N ARG A 248 -6.98 -0.91 -19.73
CA ARG A 248 -8.15 -1.07 -20.61
C ARG A 248 -9.09 -2.18 -20.18
N ASN A 249 -8.85 -2.79 -19.02
CA ASN A 249 -9.70 -3.83 -18.42
C ASN A 249 -9.95 -5.01 -19.38
N GLY A 250 -8.93 -5.40 -20.14
CA GLY A 250 -8.97 -6.51 -21.10
C GLY A 250 -9.66 -6.19 -22.43
N ARG A 251 -10.20 -4.99 -22.62
CA ARG A 251 -11.04 -4.63 -23.79
C ARG A 251 -10.25 -4.17 -25.02
N ALA A 252 -8.95 -3.97 -24.89
CA ALA A 252 -8.09 -3.58 -26.00
C ALA A 252 -7.48 -4.80 -26.73
N LYS A 253 -7.07 -4.61 -27.98
CA LYS A 253 -6.33 -5.63 -28.75
C LYS A 253 -4.85 -5.28 -28.81
N VAL A 254 -3.98 -6.26 -28.59
CA VAL A 254 -2.53 -6.11 -28.68
C VAL A 254 -2.03 -6.74 -29.97
N TYR A 255 -1.28 -5.97 -30.76
CA TYR A 255 -0.66 -6.40 -32.01
C TYR A 255 0.85 -6.27 -31.89
N VAL A 256 1.58 -7.35 -32.18
CA VAL A 256 3.04 -7.36 -32.14
C VAL A 256 3.57 -7.34 -33.56
N SER A 257 4.48 -6.40 -33.86
CA SER A 257 5.15 -6.24 -35.14
C SER A 257 6.66 -6.13 -34.93
N GLU A 258 7.43 -6.56 -35.91
CA GLU A 258 8.87 -6.32 -35.97
C GLU A 258 9.17 -5.25 -37.02
N GLU A 259 10.40 -4.75 -37.00
CA GLU A 259 10.92 -3.86 -38.04
C GLU A 259 10.70 -4.44 -39.45
N GLY A 260 9.93 -3.72 -40.28
CA GLY A 260 9.58 -4.11 -41.65
C GLY A 260 8.25 -4.85 -41.78
N SER A 261 7.55 -5.13 -40.67
CA SER A 261 6.21 -5.73 -40.66
C SER A 261 5.18 -4.82 -40.00
N GLU A 262 5.38 -3.50 -40.07
CA GLU A 262 4.49 -2.51 -39.47
C GLU A 262 3.08 -2.59 -40.09
N ARG A 263 2.06 -2.46 -39.24
CA ARG A 263 0.67 -2.46 -39.71
C ARG A 263 0.23 -1.11 -40.26
N GLU A 264 -0.75 -1.14 -41.16
CA GLU A 264 -1.29 0.05 -41.81
C GLU A 264 -1.78 1.08 -40.78
N GLU A 265 -2.45 0.65 -39.71
CA GLU A 265 -2.96 1.58 -38.68
C GLU A 265 -1.83 2.29 -37.91
N MET A 266 -0.66 1.67 -37.80
CA MET A 266 0.53 2.29 -37.20
C MET A 266 1.14 3.33 -38.15
N LEU A 267 1.19 3.03 -39.45
CA LEU A 267 1.68 3.94 -40.49
C LEU A 267 0.74 5.14 -40.71
N GLN A 268 -0.56 4.96 -40.53
CA GLN A 268 -1.54 6.06 -40.56
C GLN A 268 -1.28 7.10 -39.46
N VAL A 269 -0.83 6.66 -38.28
CA VAL A 269 -0.55 7.57 -37.15
C VAL A 269 0.85 8.17 -37.23
N LEU A 270 1.87 7.37 -37.55
CA LEU A 270 3.26 7.81 -37.52
C LEU A 270 3.77 8.34 -38.87
N GLY A 271 3.03 8.12 -39.96
CA GLY A 271 3.48 8.39 -41.32
C GLY A 271 4.42 7.30 -41.87
N PRO A 272 4.96 7.50 -43.09
CA PRO A 272 5.85 6.54 -43.72
C PRO A 272 7.15 6.40 -42.92
N LYS A 273 7.57 5.14 -42.70
CA LYS A 273 8.74 4.82 -41.88
C LYS A 273 10.06 5.27 -42.55
N PRO A 274 10.91 6.07 -41.87
CA PRO A 274 12.27 6.39 -42.31
C PRO A 274 13.30 5.34 -41.84
N THR A 275 14.57 5.56 -42.18
CA THR A 275 15.69 4.77 -41.66
C THR A 275 15.98 5.12 -40.19
N LEU A 276 16.11 4.11 -39.31
CA LEU A 276 16.23 4.29 -37.84
C LEU A 276 17.68 4.11 -37.30
N PRO A 277 18.08 4.83 -36.22
CA PRO A 277 19.41 4.73 -35.57
C PRO A 277 19.59 3.51 -34.63
N PRO A 278 20.81 3.17 -34.14
CA PRO A 278 21.07 2.08 -33.16
C PRO A 278 20.86 2.46 -31.66
N GLY A 279 20.85 1.49 -30.72
CA GLY A 279 20.59 1.69 -29.26
C GLY A 279 21.82 1.67 -28.30
N THR A 280 21.65 2.06 -27.01
CA THR A 280 22.71 2.23 -25.95
C THR A 280 22.71 1.16 -24.79
N SER A 281 23.81 0.95 -24.01
CA SER A 281 24.00 -0.18 -23.03
C SER A 281 24.48 0.20 -21.59
N ASP A 282 23.76 -0.13 -20.47
CA ASP A 282 24.27 -0.01 -19.08
C ASP A 282 23.38 -0.69 -17.96
N ASP A 283 23.82 -1.79 -17.29
CA ASP A 283 22.98 -2.62 -16.38
C ASP A 283 23.36 -2.69 -14.87
N VAL A 284 24.57 -2.30 -14.46
CA VAL A 284 25.08 -2.50 -13.07
C VAL A 284 24.48 -1.53 -12.04
N LYS A 285 23.81 -0.47 -12.49
CA LYS A 285 23.19 0.57 -11.64
C LYS A 285 21.90 0.12 -10.93
N ALA A 286 21.34 -1.04 -11.28
CA ALA A 286 20.04 -1.50 -10.79
C ALA A 286 20.05 -2.12 -9.38
N ASP A 287 21.09 -2.85 -8.98
CA ASP A 287 21.14 -3.55 -7.68
C ASP A 287 21.32 -2.60 -6.49
N THR A 288 22.01 -1.48 -6.67
CA THR A 288 22.17 -0.42 -5.65
C THR A 288 20.85 0.29 -5.33
N ALA A 289 19.84 0.22 -6.21
CA ALA A 289 18.54 0.85 -6.00
C ALA A 289 17.66 0.13 -4.96
N ASN A 290 17.87 -1.19 -4.74
CA ASN A 290 16.98 -2.00 -3.90
C ASN A 290 17.19 -1.85 -2.38
N ARG A 291 18.31 -1.27 -1.91
CA ARG A 291 18.52 -0.97 -0.46
C ARG A 291 17.91 0.37 -0.02
N ARG A 292 17.34 1.12 -0.96
CA ARG A 292 16.74 2.45 -0.78
C ARG A 292 15.23 2.44 -1.03
N LEU A 293 14.60 1.27 -0.93
CA LEU A 293 13.22 1.05 -1.36
C LEU A 293 12.19 1.68 -0.43
N ALA A 294 12.49 1.75 0.88
CA ALA A 294 11.56 2.29 1.86
C ALA A 294 12.19 3.37 2.74
N LYS A 295 11.39 4.36 3.11
CA LYS A 295 11.76 5.45 4.02
C LYS A 295 10.77 5.55 5.18
N LEU A 296 11.24 5.95 6.36
CA LEU A 296 10.40 6.12 7.54
C LEU A 296 10.33 7.60 7.91
N TYR A 297 9.10 8.12 8.05
CA TYR A 297 8.80 9.49 8.43
C TYR A 297 8.00 9.54 9.72
N LYS A 298 8.15 10.62 10.49
CA LYS A 298 7.38 10.93 11.70
C LYS A 298 6.43 12.09 11.43
N VAL A 299 5.18 11.95 11.85
CA VAL A 299 4.12 12.97 11.81
C VAL A 299 3.81 13.34 13.26
N SER A 300 4.13 14.58 13.64
CA SER A 300 4.03 15.04 15.03
C SER A 300 3.66 16.53 15.09
N ASN A 301 2.86 16.93 16.06
CA ASN A 301 2.61 18.34 16.40
C ASN A 301 3.23 18.76 17.75
N GLY A 302 4.09 17.93 18.35
CA GLY A 302 4.69 18.20 19.66
C GLY A 302 5.52 19.49 19.76
N ALA A 303 5.96 20.06 18.63
CA ALA A 303 6.65 21.35 18.54
C ALA A 303 5.70 22.56 18.35
N GLY A 304 4.38 22.35 18.46
CA GLY A 304 3.33 23.37 18.33
C GLY A 304 2.65 23.43 16.96
N ASN A 305 3.30 22.96 15.89
CA ASN A 305 2.72 22.85 14.55
C ASN A 305 2.91 21.43 14.00
N MET A 306 1.96 20.97 13.18
CA MET A 306 2.05 19.67 12.50
C MET A 306 3.24 19.65 11.54
N ALA A 307 4.18 18.73 11.77
CA ALA A 307 5.38 18.57 10.97
C ALA A 307 5.59 17.12 10.55
N VAL A 308 6.11 16.93 9.33
CA VAL A 308 6.53 15.64 8.80
C VAL A 308 8.05 15.65 8.67
N SER A 309 8.73 14.73 9.34
CA SER A 309 10.20 14.67 9.40
C SER A 309 10.70 13.28 9.00
N LEU A 310 11.82 13.21 8.29
CA LEU A 310 12.45 11.94 7.94
C LEU A 310 13.18 11.38 9.18
N VAL A 311 12.88 10.13 9.53
CA VAL A 311 13.47 9.42 10.68
C VAL A 311 14.57 8.47 10.21
N ALA A 312 14.34 7.76 9.10
CA ALA A 312 15.31 6.87 8.50
C ALA A 312 15.16 6.87 6.98
N ASP A 313 16.28 6.97 6.26
CA ASP A 313 16.33 7.03 4.80
C ASP A 313 16.54 5.65 4.14
N GLU A 314 16.99 4.66 4.90
CA GLU A 314 17.31 3.31 4.43
C GLU A 314 16.79 2.23 5.40
N ASN A 315 16.26 1.14 4.85
CA ASN A 315 15.80 -0.04 5.59
C ASN A 315 16.95 -1.07 5.74
N PRO A 316 16.97 -1.92 6.79
CA PRO A 316 15.93 -2.14 7.81
C PRO A 316 15.94 -1.11 8.96
N PHE A 317 14.76 -0.72 9.43
CA PHE A 317 14.54 0.25 10.49
C PHE A 317 14.67 -0.35 11.90
N SER A 318 14.89 0.50 12.91
CA SER A 318 14.82 0.11 14.33
C SER A 318 13.37 0.15 14.82
N GLN A 319 12.90 -0.89 15.52
CA GLN A 319 11.56 -0.88 16.13
C GLN A 319 11.39 0.28 17.13
N ALA A 320 12.46 0.63 17.86
CA ALA A 320 12.46 1.75 18.80
C ALA A 320 12.30 3.13 18.13
N ALA A 321 12.37 3.21 16.79
CA ALA A 321 12.08 4.44 16.06
C ALA A 321 10.59 4.80 16.08
N LEU A 322 9.70 3.82 16.34
CA LEU A 322 8.26 4.03 16.48
C LEU A 322 7.92 4.45 17.91
N GLY A 323 7.80 5.76 18.13
CA GLY A 323 7.38 6.33 19.41
C GLY A 323 5.86 6.27 19.60
N THR A 324 5.41 5.75 20.74
CA THR A 324 3.98 5.63 21.12
C THR A 324 3.21 6.96 21.09
N ASP A 325 3.89 8.08 21.26
CA ASP A 325 3.30 9.42 21.34
C ASP A 325 3.06 10.07 19.97
N ASP A 326 3.55 9.49 18.87
CA ASP A 326 3.51 10.09 17.54
C ASP A 326 2.92 9.11 16.48
N CYS A 327 2.62 9.63 15.29
CA CYS A 327 2.30 8.81 14.11
C CYS A 327 3.49 8.72 13.16
N PHE A 328 3.57 7.65 12.38
CA PHE A 328 4.67 7.41 11.44
C PHE A 328 4.15 6.99 10.06
N ILE A 329 4.91 7.32 9.02
CA ILE A 329 4.64 6.89 7.65
C ILE A 329 5.83 6.07 7.16
N LEU A 330 5.60 4.82 6.79
CA LEU A 330 6.56 3.99 6.07
C LEU A 330 6.21 4.07 4.59
N ASP A 331 7.03 4.82 3.85
CA ASP A 331 6.89 4.98 2.40
C ASP A 331 7.60 3.83 1.69
N HIS A 332 6.83 2.95 1.05
CA HIS A 332 7.29 1.94 0.11
C HIS A 332 6.58 2.11 -1.25
N GLY A 333 6.29 3.37 -1.62
CA GLY A 333 5.43 3.71 -2.76
C GLY A 333 6.01 3.28 -4.12
N THR A 334 7.31 3.00 -4.21
CA THR A 334 7.92 2.38 -5.40
C THR A 334 7.40 0.97 -5.68
N ASP A 335 6.87 0.28 -4.66
CA ASP A 335 6.15 -1.01 -4.75
C ASP A 335 4.63 -0.83 -4.59
N GLY A 336 4.15 0.41 -4.70
CA GLY A 336 2.73 0.73 -4.65
C GLY A 336 2.07 0.60 -3.28
N LYS A 337 2.84 0.68 -2.17
CA LYS A 337 2.31 0.58 -0.80
C LYS A 337 2.89 1.65 0.14
N ILE A 338 2.02 2.24 0.95
CA ILE A 338 2.39 3.15 2.03
C ILE A 338 1.72 2.67 3.31
N PHE A 339 2.44 2.65 4.42
CA PHE A 339 1.88 2.31 5.73
C PHE A 339 1.84 3.53 6.62
N VAL A 340 0.75 3.71 7.37
CA VAL A 340 0.62 4.70 8.42
C VAL A 340 0.55 3.97 9.74
N TRP A 341 1.49 4.20 10.65
CA TRP A 341 1.49 3.61 11.98
C TRP A 341 1.01 4.66 13.00
N LYS A 342 0.00 4.32 13.80
CA LYS A 342 -0.60 5.21 14.81
C LYS A 342 -0.14 4.80 16.20
N GLY A 343 0.67 5.64 16.84
CA GLY A 343 1.02 5.48 18.24
C GLY A 343 -0.22 5.48 19.13
N ARG A 344 -0.18 4.68 20.19
CA ARG A 344 -1.31 4.55 21.13
C ARG A 344 -1.65 5.90 21.77
N SER A 345 -0.62 6.64 22.18
CA SER A 345 -0.73 7.93 22.86
C SER A 345 -0.75 9.13 21.89
N ALA A 346 -0.57 8.90 20.59
CA ALA A 346 -0.67 9.96 19.58
C ALA A 346 -2.03 10.63 19.62
N ASN A 347 -2.05 11.95 19.45
CA ASN A 347 -3.27 12.72 19.59
C ASN A 347 -4.16 12.63 18.34
N SER A 348 -5.42 13.04 18.48
CA SER A 348 -6.41 12.91 17.40
C SER A 348 -6.08 13.77 16.17
N GLU A 349 -5.35 14.87 16.34
CA GLU A 349 -4.94 15.72 15.23
C GLU A 349 -3.85 15.04 14.41
N GLU A 350 -2.85 14.43 15.05
CA GLU A 350 -1.79 13.64 14.42
C GLU A 350 -2.36 12.42 13.68
N LYS A 351 -3.27 11.68 14.31
CA LYS A 351 -3.91 10.49 13.70
C LYS A 351 -4.67 10.86 12.42
N LYS A 352 -5.37 11.99 12.41
CA LYS A 352 -6.07 12.51 11.21
C LYS A 352 -5.09 13.04 10.17
N ALA A 353 -4.08 13.79 10.61
CA ALA A 353 -3.06 14.35 9.73
C ALA A 353 -2.28 13.24 9.02
N ALA A 354 -1.92 12.15 9.70
CA ALA A 354 -1.12 11.08 9.13
C ALA A 354 -1.78 10.41 7.91
N LEU A 355 -3.11 10.19 7.92
CA LEU A 355 -3.84 9.65 6.77
C LEU A 355 -3.88 10.64 5.60
N LYS A 356 -4.13 11.93 5.90
CA LYS A 356 -4.11 13.00 4.90
C LYS A 356 -2.73 13.13 4.27
N THR A 357 -1.68 13.17 5.09
CA THR A 357 -0.28 13.21 4.67
C THR A 357 0.09 12.00 3.83
N ALA A 358 -0.33 10.78 4.19
CA ALA A 358 -0.07 9.60 3.37
C ALA A 358 -0.70 9.69 1.97
N SER A 359 -1.88 10.32 1.86
CA SER A 359 -2.50 10.61 0.56
C SER A 359 -1.74 11.68 -0.22
N GLU A 360 -1.32 12.77 0.45
CA GLU A 360 -0.49 13.83 -0.14
C GLU A 360 0.88 13.32 -0.59
N PHE A 361 1.43 12.28 0.08
CA PHE A 361 2.67 11.63 -0.32
C PHE A 361 2.55 10.95 -1.69
N ILE A 362 1.40 10.37 -2.01
CA ILE A 362 1.16 9.76 -3.33
C ILE A 362 1.33 10.83 -4.42
N ASP A 363 0.69 11.98 -4.25
CA ASP A 363 0.76 13.08 -5.22
C ASP A 363 2.15 13.72 -5.26
N LYS A 364 2.75 14.02 -4.10
CA LYS A 364 4.04 14.71 -3.98
C LYS A 364 5.21 13.90 -4.52
N MET A 365 5.20 12.59 -4.31
CA MET A 365 6.25 11.68 -4.77
C MET A 365 6.00 11.17 -6.19
N GLY A 366 4.86 11.53 -6.80
CA GLY A 366 4.49 11.07 -8.14
C GLY A 366 4.18 9.57 -8.19
N TYR A 367 3.73 8.98 -7.09
CA TYR A 367 3.32 7.58 -7.07
C TYR A 367 1.96 7.41 -7.80
N PRO A 368 1.67 6.20 -8.32
CA PRO A 368 0.38 5.94 -8.93
C PRO A 368 -0.78 6.20 -7.97
N LYS A 369 -1.88 6.80 -8.43
CA LYS A 369 -3.06 7.12 -7.58
C LYS A 369 -3.71 5.88 -6.94
N HIS A 370 -3.46 4.70 -7.50
CA HIS A 370 -3.88 3.41 -6.97
C HIS A 370 -2.94 2.83 -5.91
N THR A 371 -1.90 3.56 -5.50
CA THR A 371 -1.02 3.18 -4.38
C THR A 371 -1.87 2.88 -3.14
N GLN A 372 -1.63 1.70 -2.56
CA GLN A 372 -2.35 1.21 -1.40
C GLN A 372 -1.88 1.94 -0.14
N ILE A 373 -2.81 2.32 0.72
CA ILE A 373 -2.52 2.88 2.04
C ILE A 373 -3.07 1.92 3.10
N GLN A 374 -2.22 1.48 4.01
CA GLN A 374 -2.61 0.67 5.16
C GLN A 374 -2.31 1.41 6.46
N VAL A 375 -3.34 1.65 7.28
CA VAL A 375 -3.22 2.30 8.58
C VAL A 375 -3.24 1.25 9.67
N LEU A 376 -2.21 1.23 10.49
CA LEU A 376 -1.92 0.24 11.53
C LEU A 376 -1.98 0.93 12.90
N PRO A 377 -2.82 0.46 13.84
CA PRO A 377 -2.67 0.87 15.23
C PRO A 377 -1.44 0.20 15.85
N GLU A 378 -0.81 0.86 16.83
CA GLU A 378 0.23 0.25 17.66
C GLU A 378 -0.24 -1.09 18.24
N SER A 379 0.63 -2.11 18.16
CA SER A 379 0.34 -3.51 18.51
C SER A 379 -0.62 -4.24 17.54
N GLY A 380 -1.09 -3.58 16.47
CA GLY A 380 -1.89 -4.14 15.38
C GLY A 380 -1.12 -4.27 14.07
N GLU A 381 0.21 -4.30 14.11
CA GLU A 381 1.05 -4.27 12.90
C GLU A 381 1.00 -5.58 12.12
N THR A 382 0.96 -5.46 10.79
CA THR A 382 0.92 -6.61 9.87
C THR A 382 2.33 -7.14 9.56
N PRO A 383 2.49 -8.40 9.15
CA PRO A 383 3.80 -8.94 8.74
C PRO A 383 4.47 -8.14 7.62
N LEU A 384 3.67 -7.61 6.69
CA LEU A 384 4.16 -6.78 5.58
C LEU A 384 4.78 -5.47 6.05
N PHE A 385 4.35 -4.94 7.20
CA PHE A 385 4.98 -3.80 7.84
C PHE A 385 6.21 -4.22 8.64
N LYS A 386 6.08 -5.29 9.46
CA LYS A 386 7.15 -5.76 10.35
C LYS A 386 8.43 -6.17 9.60
N GLN A 387 8.34 -6.64 8.36
CA GLN A 387 9.51 -7.04 7.55
C GLN A 387 10.54 -5.91 7.32
N PHE A 388 10.13 -4.64 7.40
CA PHE A 388 11.02 -3.50 7.22
C PHE A 388 11.86 -3.19 8.45
N PHE A 389 11.62 -3.88 9.58
CA PHE A 389 12.29 -3.62 10.85
C PHE A 389 13.23 -4.75 11.22
N LYS A 390 14.37 -4.38 11.82
CA LYS A 390 15.35 -5.33 12.33
C LYS A 390 14.85 -5.96 13.62
N ASN A 391 14.79 -7.30 13.65
CA ASN A 391 14.51 -8.09 14.86
C ASN A 391 13.25 -7.65 15.62
N TRP A 392 12.12 -7.47 14.92
CA TRP A 392 10.85 -7.07 15.54
C TRP A 392 10.44 -8.01 16.69
N ARG A 393 10.06 -7.46 17.84
CA ARG A 393 9.57 -8.20 19.01
C ARG A 393 8.18 -7.72 19.41
N ASP A 394 7.23 -8.65 19.55
CA ASP A 394 5.92 -8.35 20.11
C ASP A 394 5.97 -8.50 21.65
N ARG A 395 5.43 -7.51 22.39
CA ARG A 395 5.61 -7.38 23.86
C ARG A 395 5.12 -8.59 24.66
N ASP A 396 4.11 -9.29 24.15
CA ASP A 396 3.46 -10.43 24.81
C ASP A 396 3.74 -11.78 24.10
N GLN A 397 4.68 -11.82 23.14
CA GLN A 397 5.14 -13.07 22.53
C GLN A 397 6.24 -13.70 23.39
N THR A 398 6.05 -14.96 23.78
CA THR A 398 7.08 -15.77 24.45
C THR A 398 8.22 -16.07 23.46
N GLU A 399 9.48 -15.95 23.88
CA GLU A 399 10.64 -16.28 23.03
C GLU A 399 10.64 -17.78 22.66
N GLY A 400 10.57 -18.06 21.36
CA GLY A 400 10.56 -19.40 20.75
C GLY A 400 10.40 -19.30 19.22
N LEU A 401 10.62 -20.40 18.48
CA LEU A 401 10.49 -20.45 17.01
C LEU A 401 9.15 -19.82 16.58
N GLY A 402 9.25 -18.69 15.86
CA GLY A 402 8.23 -17.65 15.79
C GLY A 402 6.84 -18.09 15.38
N GLN A 403 5.82 -17.47 15.99
CA GLN A 403 4.43 -17.67 15.58
C GLN A 403 4.13 -16.83 14.34
N ALA A 404 3.89 -17.49 13.22
CA ALA A 404 3.33 -16.86 12.02
C ALA A 404 1.93 -16.29 12.32
N TYR A 405 1.74 -15.03 11.92
CA TYR A 405 0.44 -14.39 11.80
C TYR A 405 -0.33 -15.04 10.63
N VAL A 406 -1.62 -15.32 10.84
CA VAL A 406 -2.47 -15.87 9.79
C VAL A 406 -2.99 -14.69 8.96
N SER A 407 -2.38 -14.47 7.80
CA SER A 407 -3.01 -13.68 6.74
C SER A 407 -4.37 -14.33 6.40
N GLY A 408 -5.42 -13.52 6.29
CA GLY A 408 -6.84 -13.93 6.28
C GLY A 408 -7.30 -14.92 5.19
N HIS A 409 -6.39 -15.54 4.44
CA HIS A 409 -6.69 -16.44 3.33
C HIS A 409 -6.33 -17.90 3.53
N VAL A 410 -5.76 -18.30 4.66
CA VAL A 410 -5.60 -19.72 4.94
C VAL A 410 -6.65 -20.15 5.96
N ALA A 411 -7.68 -20.83 5.45
CA ALA A 411 -8.76 -21.47 6.20
C ALA A 411 -8.26 -21.97 7.56
N LYS A 412 -8.99 -21.67 8.66
CA LYS A 412 -8.73 -22.10 10.06
C LYS A 412 -7.62 -23.15 10.16
N ILE A 413 -6.35 -22.74 10.05
CA ILE A 413 -5.25 -23.70 10.20
C ILE A 413 -5.18 -23.94 11.69
N GLU A 414 -5.65 -25.11 12.10
CA GLU A 414 -5.42 -25.61 13.44
C GLU A 414 -3.90 -25.72 13.63
N LYS A 415 -3.36 -25.04 14.65
CA LYS A 415 -1.91 -25.12 14.89
C LYS A 415 -1.66 -26.50 15.47
N VAL A 416 -0.86 -27.29 14.78
CA VAL A 416 -0.50 -28.63 15.25
C VAL A 416 0.81 -28.50 16.01
N PRO A 417 0.86 -28.79 17.32
CA PRO A 417 2.13 -28.79 18.05
C PRO A 417 3.09 -29.80 17.42
N PHE A 418 4.39 -29.51 17.43
CA PHE A 418 5.37 -30.43 16.88
C PHE A 418 5.46 -31.68 17.75
N ASP A 419 5.31 -32.83 17.13
CA ASP A 419 5.53 -34.14 17.73
C ASP A 419 6.19 -35.06 16.71
N ALA A 420 7.47 -35.38 16.94
CA ALA A 420 8.26 -36.23 16.05
C ALA A 420 7.64 -37.63 15.87
N ALA A 421 6.95 -38.17 16.88
CA ALA A 421 6.34 -39.49 16.82
C ALA A 421 5.17 -39.53 15.82
N THR A 422 4.44 -38.43 15.65
CA THR A 422 3.27 -38.35 14.76
C THR A 422 3.51 -37.52 13.50
N LEU A 423 4.71 -36.93 13.34
CA LEU A 423 5.08 -36.09 12.19
C LEU A 423 4.84 -36.77 10.85
N HIS A 424 5.22 -38.04 10.73
CA HIS A 424 5.05 -38.84 9.50
C HIS A 424 3.56 -39.05 9.11
N THR A 425 2.63 -38.83 10.02
CA THR A 425 1.18 -38.96 9.77
C THR A 425 0.50 -37.64 9.44
N SER A 426 1.15 -36.50 9.67
CA SER A 426 0.53 -35.17 9.57
C SER A 426 1.26 -34.25 8.60
N LYS A 427 0.74 -34.14 7.38
CA LYS A 427 1.20 -33.16 6.37
C LYS A 427 1.09 -31.72 6.86
N ALA A 428 0.10 -31.43 7.72
CA ALA A 428 -0.08 -30.11 8.31
C ALA A 428 1.03 -29.77 9.31
N MET A 429 1.49 -30.75 10.11
CA MET A 429 2.62 -30.57 11.02
C MET A 429 3.92 -30.36 10.25
N ALA A 430 4.16 -31.17 9.22
CA ALA A 430 5.34 -31.04 8.35
C ALA A 430 5.43 -29.64 7.70
N ALA A 431 4.32 -29.16 7.14
CA ALA A 431 4.24 -27.84 6.51
C ALA A 431 4.39 -26.67 7.50
N GLN A 432 3.82 -26.78 8.71
CA GLN A 432 3.89 -25.71 9.72
C GLN A 432 5.28 -25.57 10.36
N HIS A 433 6.02 -26.68 10.50
CA HIS A 433 7.32 -26.70 11.16
C HIS A 433 8.50 -26.81 10.21
N GLY A 434 8.27 -26.93 8.90
CA GLY A 434 9.33 -27.04 7.89
C GLY A 434 10.15 -28.33 8.01
N MET A 435 9.52 -29.40 8.48
CA MET A 435 10.15 -30.69 8.75
C MET A 435 9.44 -31.77 7.94
N GLU A 436 10.06 -32.27 6.88
CA GLU A 436 9.47 -33.30 6.01
C GLU A 436 9.37 -34.67 6.72
N ASP A 437 10.33 -34.96 7.59
CA ASP A 437 10.39 -36.16 8.44
C ASP A 437 11.09 -35.84 9.78
N ASP A 438 11.35 -36.86 10.59
CA ASP A 438 12.05 -36.75 11.87
C ASP A 438 13.59 -36.62 11.74
N GLY A 439 14.11 -36.59 10.51
CA GLY A 439 15.54 -36.49 10.22
C GLY A 439 16.37 -37.75 10.54
N SER A 440 15.72 -38.88 10.86
CA SER A 440 16.37 -40.16 11.12
C SER A 440 16.79 -40.91 9.83
N GLY A 441 16.39 -40.40 8.66
CA GLY A 441 16.74 -40.95 7.36
C GLY A 441 18.25 -41.02 7.09
N ARG A 442 18.63 -41.91 6.17
CA ARG A 442 20.03 -42.03 5.74
C ARG A 442 20.44 -40.77 4.97
N LYS A 443 21.50 -40.12 5.44
CA LYS A 443 22.07 -38.92 4.81
C LYS A 443 23.51 -39.15 4.38
N GLN A 444 23.83 -38.71 3.17
CA GLN A 444 25.21 -38.61 2.68
C GLN A 444 25.53 -37.12 2.53
N VAL A 445 26.53 -36.64 3.27
CA VAL A 445 26.99 -35.26 3.20
C VAL A 445 28.33 -35.25 2.49
N SER A 446 28.38 -34.60 1.33
CA SER A 446 29.61 -34.43 0.55
C SER A 446 30.01 -32.97 0.53
N ARG A 447 31.25 -32.69 0.94
CA ARG A 447 31.85 -31.36 0.82
C ARG A 447 32.42 -31.21 -0.58
N VAL A 448 31.93 -30.23 -1.35
CA VAL A 448 32.53 -29.88 -2.64
C VAL A 448 33.65 -28.88 -2.39
N PRO A 449 34.94 -29.25 -2.57
CA PRO A 449 36.02 -28.28 -2.50
C PRO A 449 35.96 -27.36 -3.72
N ILE A 450 35.92 -26.04 -3.49
CA ILE A 450 36.21 -25.06 -4.55
C ILE A 450 37.69 -25.22 -4.86
N LEU A 451 38.00 -25.91 -5.96
CA LEU A 451 39.34 -25.92 -6.53
C LEU A 451 39.61 -24.54 -7.12
N LEU A 452 40.09 -23.62 -6.27
CA LEU A 452 40.86 -22.48 -6.74
C LEU A 452 42.15 -23.05 -7.37
N GLY A 453 42.07 -23.27 -8.68
CA GLY A 453 43.19 -23.33 -9.63
C GLY A 453 44.43 -24.10 -9.19
N ARG A 454 44.41 -25.43 -9.30
CA ARG A 454 45.60 -26.13 -9.80
C ARG A 454 45.55 -26.08 -11.34
N ILE A 455 45.92 -24.93 -11.89
CA ILE A 455 46.39 -24.85 -13.28
C ILE A 455 47.92 -25.09 -13.18
N PRO A 456 48.45 -26.21 -13.67
CA PRO A 456 49.87 -26.55 -13.52
C PRO A 456 50.83 -25.55 -14.19
N GLU A 457 50.33 -24.69 -15.06
CA GLU A 457 51.15 -23.72 -15.82
C GLU A 457 51.51 -22.45 -15.03
N PHE A 458 50.77 -22.09 -13.98
CA PHE A 458 51.08 -20.89 -13.18
C PHE A 458 52.15 -21.10 -12.11
N SER A 459 52.41 -22.34 -11.67
CA SER A 459 53.47 -22.65 -10.70
C SER A 459 54.85 -22.33 -11.28
N LEU A 460 55.08 -22.69 -12.54
CA LEU A 460 56.38 -22.49 -13.19
C LEU A 460 56.66 -21.01 -13.46
N LEU A 461 55.63 -20.20 -13.72
CA LEU A 461 55.79 -18.77 -13.94
C LEU A 461 56.08 -18.02 -12.63
N LEU A 462 55.43 -18.41 -11.53
CA LEU A 462 55.62 -17.77 -10.24
C LEU A 462 56.98 -18.11 -9.63
N ASP A 463 57.44 -19.36 -9.75
CA ASP A 463 58.78 -19.77 -9.32
C ASP A 463 59.88 -19.10 -10.15
N ALA A 464 59.67 -18.91 -11.46
CA ALA A 464 60.61 -18.18 -12.32
C ALA A 464 60.67 -16.68 -12.01
N ILE A 465 59.54 -16.06 -11.65
CA ILE A 465 59.48 -14.65 -11.24
C ILE A 465 60.14 -14.44 -9.88
N LEU A 466 59.89 -15.33 -8.91
CA LEU A 466 60.53 -15.29 -7.59
C LEU A 466 62.04 -15.55 -7.66
N ALA A 467 62.49 -16.48 -8.50
CA ALA A 467 63.91 -16.75 -8.72
C ALA A 467 64.65 -15.63 -9.48
N ARG A 468 63.93 -14.78 -10.23
CA ARG A 468 64.47 -13.59 -10.91
C ARG A 468 64.50 -12.37 -9.98
N ALA A 469 63.53 -12.24 -9.08
CA ALA A 469 63.50 -11.22 -8.03
C ALA A 469 64.59 -11.45 -6.97
N ALA A 470 64.83 -12.71 -6.57
CA ALA A 470 65.91 -13.04 -5.64
C ALA A 470 67.30 -12.71 -6.20
N ARG A 471 67.53 -12.96 -7.51
CA ARG A 471 68.80 -12.64 -8.17
C ARG A 471 69.06 -11.15 -8.41
N GLN A 472 68.05 -10.29 -8.31
CA GLN A 472 68.22 -8.83 -8.38
C GLN A 472 68.38 -8.17 -7.01
N MET A 473 68.24 -8.92 -5.91
CA MET A 473 68.52 -8.40 -4.56
C MET A 473 69.91 -8.79 -4.04
N GLU A 474 70.64 -9.66 -4.74
CA GLU A 474 72.01 -10.08 -4.40
C GLU A 474 73.10 -9.50 -5.34
N ALA A 475 72.74 -8.55 -6.21
CA ALA A 475 73.65 -7.73 -7.00
C ALA A 475 73.31 -6.25 -6.78
#